data_AF-A0A1G2P9N0-F1
#
_entry.id   AF-A0A1G2P9N0-F1
#
_cell.length_a   1.000
_cell.length_b   1.000
_cell.length_c   1.000
_cell.angle_alpha   90.00
_cell.angle_beta   90.00
_cell.angle_gamma   90.00
#
_symmetry.space_group_name_H-M   'P 1'
#
loop_
_entity.id
_entity.type
_entity.pdbx_description
1 polymer ?
#
loop_
_entity_poly.entity_id
_entity_poly.type
_entity_poly.pdbx_seq_one_letter_code
_entity_poly.pdbx_strand_id
1 'polypeptide(L)'
;MPRVSGTIKFIFALLIIIAFWWNFTHYVDFGSGCYLKISTGLEFNNTTIKNGLKALKYAVPTTYRMVCRDVTVIRTGVSCGGFGGGCYHGGSRSEIYVSVAQGAVLESAAIIAHELCHLYQDRDGKPFDENECYLVDDAVLREMAKF
;
A
#
# COMPACT_ATOMS: atom_id res chain seq x y z
N MET A 1 23.98 40.96 -2.95
CA MET A 1 23.18 39.71 -2.96
C MET A 1 22.99 39.29 -4.41
N PRO A 2 23.45 38.11 -4.83
CA PRO A 2 23.30 37.67 -6.22
C PRO A 2 21.81 37.49 -6.54
N ARG A 3 21.35 38.15 -7.62
CA ARG A 3 19.97 38.10 -8.09
C ARG A 3 19.76 36.77 -8.82
N VAL A 4 19.22 35.78 -8.11
CA VAL A 4 18.89 34.48 -8.69
C VAL A 4 17.89 34.69 -9.83
N SER A 5 18.28 34.29 -11.05
CA SER A 5 17.45 34.36 -12.27
C SER A 5 16.10 33.66 -12.04
N GLY A 6 15.01 34.22 -12.58
CA GLY A 6 13.67 33.62 -12.50
C GLY A 6 13.62 32.16 -12.99
N THR A 7 14.47 31.81 -13.97
CA THR A 7 14.62 30.43 -14.48
C THR A 7 15.11 29.46 -13.42
N ILE A 8 16.08 29.86 -12.59
CA ILE A 8 16.64 28.99 -11.54
C ILE A 8 15.59 28.71 -10.46
N LYS A 9 14.80 29.73 -10.09
CA LYS A 9 13.69 29.57 -9.13
C LYS A 9 12.62 28.62 -9.66
N PHE A 10 12.29 28.72 -10.95
CA PHE A 10 11.32 27.83 -11.60
C PHE A 10 11.80 26.37 -11.62
N ILE A 11 13.05 26.12 -12.03
CA ILE A 11 13.63 24.77 -12.03
C ILE A 11 13.62 24.18 -10.62
N PHE A 12 14.01 24.98 -9.62
CA PHE A 12 14.01 24.52 -8.23
C PHE A 12 12.60 24.16 -7.73
N ALA A 13 11.60 24.98 -8.02
CA ALA A 13 10.21 24.68 -7.68
C ALA A 13 9.70 23.40 -8.37
N LEU A 14 10.05 23.21 -9.65
CA LEU A 14 9.68 22.01 -10.41
C LEU A 14 10.29 20.74 -9.78
N LEU A 15 11.56 20.78 -9.38
CA LEU A 15 12.22 19.65 -8.72
C LEU A 15 11.56 19.29 -7.38
N ILE A 16 11.14 20.29 -6.59
CA ILE A 16 10.40 20.06 -5.34
C ILE A 16 9.08 19.37 -5.60
N ILE A 17 8.32 19.81 -6.60
CA ILE A 17 7.02 19.20 -6.96
C ILE A 17 7.22 17.75 -7.39
N ILE A 18 8.22 17.48 -8.23
CA ILE A 18 8.55 16.12 -8.68
C ILE A 18 8.97 15.24 -7.49
N ALA A 19 9.85 15.74 -6.61
CA ALA A 19 10.30 15.01 -5.43
C ALA A 19 9.14 14.72 -4.46
N PHE A 20 8.25 15.70 -4.25
CA PHE A 20 7.07 15.53 -3.43
C PHE A 20 6.11 14.49 -4.01
N TRP A 21 5.83 14.57 -5.31
CA TRP A 21 4.97 13.61 -6.01
C TRP A 21 5.55 12.20 -5.97
N TRP A 22 6.85 12.05 -6.18
CA TRP A 22 7.56 10.78 -6.07
C TRP A 22 7.43 10.20 -4.67
N ASN A 23 7.74 10.99 -3.64
CA ASN A 23 7.61 10.59 -2.25
C ASN A 23 6.16 10.31 -1.84
N PHE A 24 5.16 10.87 -2.52
CA PHE A 24 3.75 10.61 -2.25
C PHE A 24 3.26 9.31 -2.90
N THR A 25 3.70 9.00 -4.12
CA THR A 25 3.23 7.85 -4.91
C THR A 25 4.09 6.59 -4.78
N HIS A 26 5.29 6.68 -4.21
CA HIS A 26 6.17 5.51 -4.05
C HIS A 26 6.40 5.20 -2.57
N TYR A 27 6.46 3.92 -2.24
CA TYR A 27 6.95 3.42 -0.97
C TYR A 27 8.25 2.66 -1.24
N VAL A 28 9.32 3.10 -0.57
CA VAL A 28 10.65 2.53 -0.72
C VAL A 28 11.19 2.20 0.66
N ASP A 29 11.56 0.94 0.87
CA ASP A 29 12.30 0.48 2.04
C ASP A 29 13.53 -0.32 1.61
N PHE A 30 14.66 0.37 1.56
CA PHE A 30 15.94 -0.21 1.15
C PHE A 30 16.42 -1.32 2.10
N GLY A 31 16.06 -1.26 3.39
CA GLY A 31 16.47 -2.27 4.37
C GLY A 31 15.83 -3.64 4.11
N SER A 32 14.67 -3.65 3.46
CA SER A 32 13.88 -4.84 3.17
C SER A 32 13.84 -5.18 1.67
N GLY A 33 14.49 -4.38 0.82
CA GLY A 33 14.40 -4.49 -0.64
C GLY A 33 12.99 -4.22 -1.19
N CYS A 34 12.17 -3.44 -0.49
CA CYS A 34 10.77 -3.24 -0.83
C CYS A 34 10.59 -1.99 -1.71
N TYR A 35 9.95 -2.17 -2.87
CA TYR A 35 9.57 -1.08 -3.76
C TYR A 35 8.12 -1.28 -4.22
N LEU A 36 7.24 -0.37 -3.83
CA LEU A 36 5.82 -0.41 -4.16
C LEU A 36 5.37 0.93 -4.74
N LYS A 37 4.61 0.88 -5.83
CA LYS A 37 3.90 2.04 -6.36
C LYS A 37 2.51 2.10 -5.73
N ILE A 38 2.16 3.23 -5.14
CA ILE A 38 0.83 3.50 -4.58
C ILE A 38 0.15 4.51 -5.52
N SER A 39 -0.87 4.05 -6.25
CA SER A 39 -1.62 4.94 -7.14
C SER A 39 -2.42 5.94 -6.33
N THR A 40 -2.57 7.16 -6.81
CA THR A 40 -3.44 8.14 -6.16
C THR A 40 -4.87 8.01 -6.68
N GLY A 41 -5.80 7.66 -5.81
CA GLY A 41 -7.24 7.72 -6.02
C GLY A 41 -7.84 8.97 -5.38
N LEU A 42 -9.17 9.07 -5.40
CA LEU A 42 -9.91 10.23 -4.89
C LEU A 42 -9.70 10.49 -3.39
N GLU A 43 -9.31 9.48 -2.62
CA GLU A 43 -9.17 9.58 -1.16
C GLU A 43 -7.81 10.09 -0.67
N PHE A 44 -6.80 10.24 -1.54
CA PHE A 44 -5.45 10.69 -1.18
C PHE A 44 -4.88 10.04 0.11
N ASN A 45 -5.21 8.76 0.36
CA ASN A 45 -4.91 8.03 1.60
C ASN A 45 -3.56 7.31 1.57
N ASN A 46 -2.67 7.61 0.61
CA ASN A 46 -1.36 6.98 0.45
C ASN A 46 -0.53 6.99 1.74
N THR A 47 -0.67 8.02 2.57
CA THR A 47 0.01 8.09 3.88
C THR A 47 -0.48 6.99 4.82
N THR A 48 -1.78 6.73 4.88
CA THR A 48 -2.37 5.64 5.67
C THR A 48 -1.83 4.30 5.20
N ILE A 49 -1.81 4.05 3.88
CA ILE A 49 -1.28 2.81 3.29
C ILE A 49 0.20 2.61 3.63
N LYS A 50 1.02 3.67 3.53
CA LYS A 50 2.44 3.61 3.92
C LYS A 50 2.63 3.32 5.39
N ASN A 51 1.77 3.88 6.24
CA ASN A 51 1.79 3.59 7.66
C ASN A 51 1.31 2.16 7.96
N GLY A 52 0.32 1.65 7.23
CA GLY A 52 -0.12 0.25 7.30
C GLY A 52 1.00 -0.71 6.91
N LEU A 53 1.72 -0.43 5.82
CA LEU A 53 2.93 -1.19 5.43
C LEU A 53 4.02 -1.17 6.52
N LYS A 54 4.24 -0.02 7.17
CA LYS A 54 5.16 0.06 8.31
C LYS A 54 4.66 -0.74 9.51
N ALA A 55 3.36 -0.70 9.81
CA ALA A 55 2.77 -1.50 10.88
C ALA A 55 2.97 -3.01 10.59
N LEU A 56 2.70 -3.45 9.36
CA LEU A 56 2.97 -4.82 8.91
C LEU A 56 4.44 -5.20 9.08
N LYS A 57 5.37 -4.31 8.72
CA LYS A 57 6.81 -4.56 8.85
C LYS A 57 7.21 -4.95 10.28
N TYR A 58 6.62 -4.31 11.29
CA TYR A 58 6.98 -4.55 12.69
C TYR A 58 6.13 -5.63 13.34
N ALA A 59 4.83 -5.68 13.06
CA ALA A 59 3.93 -6.65 13.68
C ALA A 59 4.00 -8.03 13.03
N VAL A 60 4.00 -8.10 11.70
CA VAL A 60 3.95 -9.35 10.93
C VAL A 60 4.98 -9.33 9.79
N PRO A 61 6.29 -9.40 10.10
CA PRO A 61 7.36 -9.23 9.12
C PRO A 61 7.38 -10.29 8.02
N THR A 62 6.75 -11.45 8.22
CA THR A 62 6.54 -12.46 7.19
C THR A 62 5.58 -11.97 6.11
N THR A 63 4.39 -11.48 6.51
CA THR A 63 3.41 -10.88 5.59
C THR A 63 3.97 -9.68 4.87
N TYR A 64 4.66 -8.79 5.58
CA TYR A 64 5.33 -7.64 4.96
C TYR A 64 6.32 -8.06 3.86
N ARG A 65 7.16 -9.08 4.10
CA ARG A 65 8.09 -9.59 3.09
C ARG A 65 7.38 -10.20 1.89
N MET A 66 6.24 -10.85 2.10
CA MET A 66 5.43 -11.38 1.00
C MET A 66 4.83 -10.26 0.15
N VAL A 67 4.28 -9.21 0.78
CA VAL A 67 3.84 -8.00 0.07
C VAL A 67 4.97 -7.42 -0.77
N CYS A 68 6.14 -7.19 -0.17
CA CYS A 68 7.28 -6.60 -0.86
C CYS A 68 7.84 -7.44 -2.01
N ARG A 69 7.65 -8.76 -1.98
CA ARG A 69 8.11 -9.67 -3.03
C ARG A 69 7.11 -9.77 -4.19
N ASP A 70 5.82 -9.84 -3.87
CA ASP A 70 4.80 -10.27 -4.85
C ASP A 70 3.88 -9.14 -5.31
N VAL A 71 3.79 -8.04 -4.55
CA VAL A 71 3.01 -6.86 -4.91
C VAL A 71 3.96 -5.82 -5.49
N THR A 72 3.57 -5.19 -6.61
CA THR A 72 4.31 -4.06 -7.21
C THR A 72 3.48 -2.78 -7.19
N VAL A 73 2.16 -2.89 -7.26
CA VAL A 73 1.23 -1.76 -7.25
C VAL A 73 0.13 -1.95 -6.21
N ILE A 74 -0.05 -0.96 -5.35
CA ILE A 74 -1.24 -0.82 -4.51
C ILE A 74 -2.09 0.28 -5.13
N ARG A 75 -3.27 -0.08 -5.62
CA ARG A 75 -4.23 0.85 -6.20
C ARG A 75 -5.21 1.32 -5.14
N THR A 76 -5.51 2.61 -5.11
CA THR A 76 -6.46 3.17 -4.14
C THR A 76 -7.76 3.53 -4.84
N GLY A 77 -8.89 3.06 -4.34
CA GLY A 77 -10.19 3.44 -4.90
C GLY A 77 -11.38 2.82 -4.16
N VAL A 78 -12.34 3.68 -3.80
CA VAL A 78 -13.62 3.34 -3.16
C VAL A 78 -14.51 2.37 -3.93
N SER A 79 -14.24 2.19 -5.24
CA SER A 79 -14.98 1.22 -6.06
C SER A 79 -14.74 -0.23 -5.64
N CYS A 80 -13.76 -0.48 -4.79
CA CYS A 80 -13.41 -1.80 -4.28
C CYS A 80 -13.48 -1.84 -2.75
N GLY A 81 -14.46 -2.56 -2.21
CA GLY A 81 -14.62 -2.79 -0.77
C GLY A 81 -15.22 -1.64 0.05
N GLY A 82 -15.49 -0.47 -0.53
CA GLY A 82 -16.04 0.69 0.20
C GLY A 82 -14.99 1.40 1.07
N PHE A 83 -15.41 2.22 2.03
CA PHE A 83 -14.50 2.88 2.98
C PHE A 83 -14.07 1.86 4.04
N GLY A 84 -12.94 1.17 3.84
CA GLY A 84 -12.48 0.12 4.76
C GLY A 84 -12.39 -1.29 4.17
N GLY A 85 -12.16 -1.41 2.86
CA GLY A 85 -12.06 -2.71 2.20
C GLY A 85 -11.05 -2.69 1.06
N GLY A 86 -10.97 -3.80 0.34
CA GLY A 86 -10.13 -3.92 -0.84
C GLY A 86 -10.79 -4.72 -1.94
N CYS A 87 -10.04 -4.95 -3.00
CA CYS A 87 -10.38 -5.98 -3.96
C CYS A 87 -9.10 -6.50 -4.64
N TYR A 88 -9.21 -7.73 -5.11
CA TYR A 88 -8.27 -8.33 -6.03
C TYR A 88 -9.01 -8.72 -7.30
N HIS A 89 -8.46 -8.34 -8.44
CA HIS A 89 -8.98 -8.73 -9.74
C HIS A 89 -8.15 -9.88 -10.30
N GLY A 90 -8.77 -11.06 -10.43
CA GLY A 90 -8.14 -12.27 -10.98
C GLY A 90 -7.34 -12.00 -12.24
N GLY A 91 -6.11 -12.53 -12.30
CA GLY A 91 -5.14 -12.26 -13.37
C GLY A 91 -4.20 -11.07 -13.13
N SER A 92 -4.43 -10.25 -12.11
CA SER A 92 -3.55 -9.13 -11.73
C SER A 92 -2.36 -9.62 -10.91
N ARG A 93 -1.34 -10.19 -11.57
CA ARG A 93 -0.24 -10.93 -10.93
C ARG A 93 0.52 -10.22 -9.80
N SER A 94 0.45 -8.90 -9.69
CA SER A 94 1.19 -8.12 -8.68
C SER A 94 0.49 -6.83 -8.28
N GLU A 95 -0.83 -6.75 -8.46
CA GLU A 95 -1.60 -5.54 -8.13
C GLU A 95 -2.72 -5.87 -7.15
N ILE A 96 -2.84 -5.06 -6.09
CA ILE A 96 -3.92 -5.15 -5.11
C ILE A 96 -4.63 -3.80 -4.99
N TYR A 97 -5.90 -3.79 -4.64
CA TYR A 97 -6.67 -2.58 -4.45
C TYR A 97 -7.03 -2.41 -2.98
N VAL A 98 -6.75 -1.23 -2.43
CA VAL A 98 -6.94 -0.92 -1.01
C VAL A 98 -7.71 0.40 -0.91
N SER A 99 -8.81 0.37 -0.17
CA SER A 99 -9.68 1.52 0.07
C SER A 99 -9.85 1.70 1.56
N VAL A 100 -9.27 2.78 2.10
CA VAL A 100 -9.15 2.96 3.55
C VAL A 100 -9.30 4.42 3.93
N ALA A 101 -10.03 4.67 5.01
CA ALA A 101 -10.18 6.02 5.54
C ALA A 101 -8.84 6.60 5.99
N GLN A 102 -8.73 7.93 5.96
CA GLN A 102 -7.55 8.62 6.48
C GLN A 102 -7.35 8.30 7.97
N GLY A 103 -6.16 7.84 8.34
CA GLY A 103 -5.81 7.52 9.74
C GLY A 103 -6.10 6.08 10.18
N ALA A 104 -6.81 5.28 9.38
CA ALA A 104 -7.10 3.89 9.71
C ALA A 104 -5.91 2.95 9.35
N VAL A 105 -4.83 3.10 10.12
CA VAL A 105 -3.54 2.43 9.85
C VAL A 105 -3.62 0.91 10.02
N LEU A 106 -4.27 0.43 11.09
CA LEU A 106 -4.41 -1.00 11.37
C LEU A 106 -5.29 -1.68 10.33
N GLU A 107 -6.42 -1.06 10.01
CA GLU A 107 -7.32 -1.49 8.94
C GLU A 107 -6.61 -1.53 7.58
N SER A 108 -5.78 -0.53 7.27
CA SER A 108 -5.00 -0.57 6.03
C SER A 108 -4.05 -1.75 5.97
N ALA A 109 -3.41 -2.12 7.08
CA ALA A 109 -2.50 -3.27 7.12
C ALA A 109 -3.23 -4.60 6.96
N ALA A 110 -4.35 -4.73 7.66
CA ALA A 110 -5.33 -5.80 7.56
C ALA A 110 -5.76 -6.05 6.10
N ILE A 111 -6.28 -5.01 5.43
CA ILE A 111 -6.73 -5.08 4.04
C ILE A 111 -5.57 -5.48 3.12
N ILE A 112 -4.37 -4.90 3.28
CA ILE A 112 -3.21 -5.29 2.46
C ILE A 112 -2.91 -6.79 2.57
N ALA A 113 -3.00 -7.36 3.77
CA ALA A 113 -2.78 -8.79 3.99
C ALA A 113 -3.91 -9.65 3.42
N HIS A 114 -5.15 -9.18 3.52
CA HIS A 114 -6.33 -9.80 2.93
C HIS A 114 -6.21 -9.87 1.40
N GLU A 115 -5.90 -8.77 0.73
CA GLU A 115 -5.75 -8.77 -0.73
C GLU A 115 -4.52 -9.55 -1.22
N LEU A 116 -3.47 -9.60 -0.41
CA LEU A 116 -2.35 -10.50 -0.66
C LEU A 116 -2.79 -11.97 -0.63
N CYS A 117 -3.70 -12.35 0.26
CA CYS A 117 -4.26 -13.70 0.30
C CYS A 117 -4.99 -14.04 -1.01
N HIS A 118 -5.82 -13.14 -1.53
CA HIS A 118 -6.47 -13.35 -2.84
C HIS A 118 -5.47 -13.44 -4.00
N LEU A 119 -4.39 -12.66 -3.98
CA LEU A 119 -3.31 -12.79 -4.96
C LEU A 119 -2.72 -14.20 -4.96
N TYR A 120 -2.55 -14.80 -3.77
CA TYR A 120 -2.04 -16.17 -3.65
C TYR A 120 -3.07 -17.21 -4.05
N GLN A 121 -4.35 -17.03 -3.70
CA GLN A 121 -5.42 -17.92 -4.17
C GLN A 121 -5.46 -17.97 -5.69
N ASP A 122 -5.41 -16.82 -6.36
CA ASP A 122 -5.37 -16.72 -7.82
C ASP A 122 -4.11 -17.37 -8.41
N ARG A 123 -2.94 -17.07 -7.84
CA ARG A 123 -1.66 -17.62 -8.30
C ARG A 123 -1.59 -19.14 -8.16
N ASP A 124 -2.18 -19.68 -7.09
CA ASP A 124 -2.19 -21.11 -6.79
C ASP A 124 -3.36 -21.85 -7.47
N GLY A 125 -4.21 -21.13 -8.22
CA GLY A 125 -5.38 -21.70 -8.89
C GLY A 125 -6.48 -22.18 -7.94
N LYS A 126 -6.54 -21.60 -6.73
CA LYS A 126 -7.57 -21.88 -5.73
C LYS A 126 -8.82 -21.02 -5.99
N PRO A 127 -10.01 -21.45 -5.56
CA PRO A 127 -11.17 -20.58 -5.54
C PRO A 127 -10.94 -19.39 -4.61
N PHE A 128 -11.53 -18.24 -4.94
CA PHE A 128 -11.55 -17.09 -4.03
C PHE A 128 -12.42 -17.43 -2.82
N ASP A 129 -11.79 -17.58 -1.66
CA ASP A 129 -12.47 -17.80 -0.38
C ASP A 129 -12.19 -16.62 0.54
N GLU A 130 -13.20 -15.77 0.69
CA GLU A 130 -13.21 -14.62 1.59
C GLU A 130 -12.95 -15.04 3.05
N ASN A 131 -13.47 -16.19 3.49
CA ASN A 131 -13.28 -16.63 4.88
C ASN A 131 -11.82 -16.96 5.16
N GLU A 132 -11.13 -17.61 4.21
CA GLU A 132 -9.69 -17.87 4.31
C GLU A 132 -8.92 -16.54 4.48
N CYS A 133 -9.26 -15.52 3.69
CA CYS A 133 -8.56 -14.24 3.72
C CYS A 133 -8.95 -13.35 4.92
N TYR A 134 -10.18 -13.45 5.44
CA TYR A 134 -10.55 -12.83 6.72
C TYR A 134 -9.81 -13.44 7.91
N LEU A 135 -9.48 -14.74 7.88
CA LEU A 135 -8.64 -15.34 8.92
C LEU A 135 -7.20 -14.77 8.90
N VAL A 136 -6.69 -14.41 7.71
CA VAL A 136 -5.38 -13.74 7.58
C VAL A 136 -5.45 -12.31 8.14
N ASP A 137 -6.52 -11.58 7.83
CA ASP A 137 -6.80 -10.26 8.40
C ASP A 137 -6.83 -10.30 9.95
N ASP A 138 -7.68 -11.16 10.52
CA ASP A 138 -7.81 -11.33 11.97
C ASP A 138 -6.47 -11.69 12.65
N ALA A 139 -5.65 -12.53 12.00
CA ALA A 139 -4.32 -12.87 12.49
C ALA A 139 -3.41 -11.65 12.52
N VAL A 140 -3.42 -10.82 11.47
CA VAL A 140 -2.64 -9.58 11.41
C VAL A 140 -3.09 -8.59 12.48
N LEU A 141 -4.38 -8.34 12.61
CA LEU A 141 -4.94 -7.44 13.62
C LEU A 141 -4.59 -7.90 15.04
N ARG A 142 -4.68 -9.21 15.30
CA ARG A 142 -4.30 -9.79 16.58
C ARG A 142 -2.83 -9.62 16.91
N GLU A 143 -1.93 -9.78 15.94
CA GLU A 143 -0.50 -9.53 16.15
C GLU A 143 -0.22 -8.04 16.40
N MET A 144 -0.91 -7.14 15.69
CA MET A 144 -0.77 -5.70 15.90
C MET A 144 -1.27 -5.25 17.27
N ALA A 145 -2.33 -5.85 17.80
CA ALA A 145 -2.88 -5.52 19.11
C ALA A 145 -1.96 -5.88 20.30
N LYS A 146 -0.87 -6.61 20.07
CA LYS A 146 0.12 -6.95 21.11
C LYS A 146 1.15 -5.85 21.36
N PHE A 147 1.19 -4.82 20.51
CA PHE A 147 2.13 -3.69 20.57
C PHE A 147 1.40 -2.40 20.93
#